data_AF-A0A4R9XSF4-F1
#
_entry.id   AF-A0A4R9XSF4-F1
#
_cell.length_a   1.000
_cell.length_b   1.000
_cell.length_c   1.000
_cell.angle_alpha   90.00
_cell.angle_beta   90.00
_cell.angle_gamma   90.00
#
_symmetry.space_group_name_H-M   'P 1'
#
loop_
_entity.id
_entity.type
_entity.pdbx_description
1 polymer ?
#
loop_
_entity_poly.entity_id
_entity_poly.type
_entity_poly.pdbx_seq_one_letter_code
_entity_poly.pdbx_strand_id
1 'polypeptide(L)'
;MTVSINNTIIAPNTSSEIPVSPGAGAYSTRLNDAVSNAFKRSLEPLGAVKSKGNDKHLSTLLENSKAIFKVATNTVAMHLLSPDWRDLLFRQVDSLLDIEEWDENDKPVVSGSSLTFVRMLIFLKARRPGLGATSDGSLVASWTTGDNRLTIICKPNDWVRWVVSTKTDAGCETAAGQTKIARLPIVLEAYNPQQWFSDGGR
;
A
#
# COMPACT_ATOMS: atom_id res chain seq x y z
N MET A 1 36.02 58.91 -43.11
CA MET A 1 36.42 58.80 -41.70
C MET A 1 35.85 57.50 -41.18
N THR A 2 36.74 56.54 -40.93
CA THR A 2 36.43 55.14 -40.62
C THR A 2 36.62 54.95 -39.13
N VAL A 3 35.59 54.48 -38.41
CA VAL A 3 35.69 54.13 -36.98
C VAL A 3 35.45 52.63 -36.86
N SER A 4 36.52 51.91 -36.50
CA SER A 4 36.53 50.47 -36.25
C SER A 4 36.21 50.24 -34.77
N ILE A 5 35.21 49.40 -34.47
CA ILE A 5 34.86 49.01 -33.09
C ILE A 5 35.25 47.54 -32.92
N ASN A 6 36.27 47.29 -32.09
CA ASN A 6 36.69 45.95 -31.69
C ASN A 6 35.79 45.47 -30.53
N ASN A 7 34.97 44.45 -30.76
CA ASN A 7 34.26 43.73 -29.71
C ASN A 7 35.03 42.45 -29.35
N THR A 8 35.69 42.48 -28.19
CA THR A 8 36.27 41.31 -27.54
C THR A 8 35.18 40.58 -26.76
N ILE A 9 34.79 39.39 -27.20
CA ILE A 9 33.89 38.49 -26.46
C ILE A 9 34.76 37.62 -25.53
N ILE A 10 34.62 37.81 -24.23
CA ILE A 10 35.13 36.89 -23.20
C ILE A 10 33.97 36.00 -22.78
N ALA A 11 34.05 34.70 -23.07
CA ALA A 11 33.15 33.70 -22.49
C ALA A 11 33.82 33.05 -21.28
N PRO A 12 33.22 33.06 -20.08
CA PRO A 12 33.66 32.21 -18.99
C PRO A 12 33.13 30.78 -19.20
N ASN A 13 34.07 29.84 -19.14
CA ASN A 13 33.86 28.41 -19.16
C ASN A 13 33.57 27.96 -17.73
N THR A 14 32.34 27.54 -17.43
CA THR A 14 32.00 26.86 -16.16
C THR A 14 30.99 25.76 -16.43
N SER A 15 31.52 24.55 -16.61
CA SER A 15 30.73 23.32 -16.51
C SER A 15 30.48 23.05 -15.03
N SER A 16 29.28 23.40 -14.55
CA SER A 16 28.79 22.94 -13.26
C SER A 16 28.14 21.57 -13.44
N GLU A 17 28.88 20.52 -13.10
CA GLU A 17 28.32 19.18 -12.88
C GLU A 17 27.31 19.27 -11.72
N ILE A 18 26.03 19.13 -12.05
CA ILE A 18 24.98 18.95 -11.04
C ILE A 18 25.12 17.51 -10.52
N PRO A 19 25.32 17.28 -9.21
CA PRO A 19 25.33 15.93 -8.66
C PRO A 19 23.95 15.30 -8.82
N VAL A 20 23.90 14.21 -9.58
CA VAL A 20 22.70 13.42 -9.82
C VAL A 20 22.23 12.85 -8.49
N SER A 21 21.12 13.40 -7.97
CA SER A 21 20.45 12.91 -6.77
C SER A 21 20.05 11.45 -6.96
N PRO A 22 20.27 10.54 -5.98
CA PRO A 22 19.87 9.15 -6.09
C PRO A 22 18.36 9.07 -6.30
N GLY A 23 17.95 8.61 -7.49
CA GLY A 23 16.54 8.55 -7.87
C GLY A 23 15.68 7.81 -6.86
N ALA A 24 14.42 8.23 -6.72
CA ALA A 24 13.41 7.71 -5.80
C ALA A 24 13.27 6.16 -5.77
N GLY A 25 13.76 5.47 -6.81
CA GLY A 25 13.86 4.00 -6.85
C GLY A 25 14.80 3.41 -5.79
N ALA A 26 15.93 4.05 -5.49
CA ALA A 26 16.93 3.48 -4.57
C ALA A 26 16.45 3.44 -3.10
N TYR A 27 15.66 4.43 -2.69
CA TYR A 27 15.07 4.47 -1.35
C TYR A 27 13.94 3.45 -1.19
N SER A 28 13.11 3.26 -2.23
CA SER A 28 12.04 2.26 -2.25
C SER A 28 12.59 0.83 -2.16
N THR A 29 13.68 0.52 -2.89
CA THR A 29 14.31 -0.81 -2.85
C THR A 29 14.95 -1.08 -1.49
N ARG A 30 15.63 -0.11 -0.88
CA ARG A 30 16.26 -0.30 0.45
C ARG A 30 15.24 -0.52 1.57
N LEU A 31 14.09 0.16 1.54
CA LEU A 31 13.00 -0.09 2.48
C LEU A 31 12.34 -1.45 2.25
N ASN A 32 12.19 -1.87 0.98
CA ASN A 32 11.74 -3.21 0.64
C ASN A 32 12.66 -4.30 1.22
N ASP A 33 13.97 -4.12 1.05
CA ASP A 33 14.96 -5.08 1.52
C ASP A 33 15.05 -5.09 3.06
N ALA A 34 15.03 -3.93 3.70
CA ALA A 34 15.08 -3.83 5.17
C ALA A 34 13.86 -4.47 5.83
N VAL A 35 12.65 -4.19 5.31
CA VAL A 35 11.41 -4.77 5.82
C VAL A 35 11.36 -6.28 5.54
N SER A 36 11.74 -6.71 4.33
CA SER A 36 11.77 -8.13 3.96
C SER A 36 12.77 -8.91 4.81
N ASN A 37 13.93 -8.31 5.13
CA ASN A 37 14.96 -8.93 5.96
C ASN A 37 14.58 -8.96 7.45
N ALA A 38 13.93 -7.91 7.97
CA ALA A 38 13.35 -7.93 9.31
C ALA A 38 12.28 -9.03 9.43
N PHE A 39 11.49 -9.22 8.36
CA PHE A 39 10.48 -10.28 8.28
C PHE A 39 11.07 -11.70 8.28
N LYS A 40 12.12 -11.93 7.48
CA LYS A 40 12.79 -13.24 7.43
C LYS A 40 13.37 -13.66 8.78
N ARG A 41 13.83 -12.70 9.60
CA ARG A 41 14.34 -12.98 10.95
C ARG A 41 13.24 -13.32 11.97
N SER A 42 12.01 -12.89 11.75
CA SER A 42 10.89 -13.13 12.66
C SER A 42 10.20 -14.49 12.44
N LEU A 43 10.56 -15.23 11.39
CA LEU A 43 9.88 -16.46 10.96
C LEU A 43 10.75 -17.73 11.09
N GLU A 44 11.79 -17.71 11.94
CA GLU A 44 12.45 -18.95 12.36
C GLU A 44 11.41 -19.87 13.03
N PRO A 45 11.32 -21.15 12.63
CA PRO A 45 10.20 -22.00 12.99
C PRO A 45 10.30 -22.43 14.46
N LEU A 46 9.42 -21.88 15.29
CA LEU A 46 9.15 -22.40 16.63
C LEU A 46 8.63 -23.84 16.51
N GLY A 47 9.50 -24.78 16.86
CA GLY A 47 9.28 -26.20 17.17
C GLY A 47 7.98 -26.87 16.70
N ALA A 48 8.13 -27.90 15.87
CA ALA A 48 7.04 -28.77 15.42
C ALA A 48 6.27 -29.42 16.58
N VAL A 49 5.12 -28.85 16.93
CA VAL A 49 4.14 -29.46 17.83
C VAL A 49 3.15 -30.27 16.98
N LYS A 50 3.19 -31.60 17.08
CA LYS A 50 2.15 -32.47 16.54
C LYS A 50 0.84 -32.20 17.29
N SER A 51 -0.18 -31.74 16.58
CA SER A 51 -1.53 -31.54 17.10
C SER A 51 -2.54 -32.31 16.26
N LYS A 52 -3.67 -32.71 16.86
CA LYS A 52 -4.93 -32.94 16.15
C LYS A 52 -5.21 -31.67 15.31
N GLY A 53 -5.20 -31.83 13.99
CA GLY A 53 -4.21 -31.10 13.18
C GLY A 53 -4.61 -29.81 12.50
N ASN A 54 -5.90 -29.54 12.26
CA ASN A 54 -6.30 -28.40 11.41
C ASN A 54 -6.55 -27.12 12.20
N ASP A 55 -7.41 -27.14 13.22
CA ASP A 55 -7.85 -25.91 13.91
C ASP A 55 -6.69 -25.18 14.59
N LYS A 56 -5.79 -25.93 15.24
CA LYS A 56 -4.60 -25.34 15.87
C LYS A 56 -3.64 -24.76 14.85
N HIS A 57 -3.50 -25.41 13.69
CA HIS A 57 -2.64 -24.94 12.62
C HIS A 57 -3.22 -23.66 11.99
N LEU A 58 -4.51 -23.64 11.65
CA LEU A 58 -5.20 -22.48 11.11
C LEU A 58 -5.15 -21.29 12.08
N SER A 59 -5.50 -21.51 13.36
CA SER A 59 -5.40 -20.49 14.41
C SER A 59 -3.99 -19.90 14.48
N THR A 60 -2.95 -20.75 14.45
CA THR A 60 -1.55 -20.29 14.44
C THR A 60 -1.25 -19.45 13.19
N LEU A 61 -1.75 -19.85 12.02
CA LEU A 61 -1.55 -19.08 10.79
C LEU A 61 -2.25 -17.71 10.81
N LEU A 62 -3.50 -17.65 11.30
CA LEU A 62 -4.24 -16.38 11.41
C LEU A 62 -3.59 -15.43 12.41
N GLU A 63 -3.17 -15.94 13.58
CA GLU A 63 -2.44 -15.15 14.57
C GLU A 63 -1.10 -14.64 14.02
N ASN A 64 -0.38 -15.48 13.27
CA ASN A 64 0.81 -15.05 12.57
C ASN A 64 0.50 -13.95 11.54
N SER A 65 -0.57 -14.07 10.74
CA SER A 65 -0.99 -13.03 9.79
C SER A 65 -1.35 -11.70 10.47
N LYS A 66 -2.05 -11.74 11.63
CA LYS A 66 -2.33 -10.54 12.45
C LYS A 66 -1.04 -9.87 12.92
N ALA A 67 -0.12 -10.65 13.51
CA ALA A 67 1.16 -10.16 14.00
C ALA A 67 2.00 -9.54 12.85
N ILE A 68 2.06 -10.23 11.72
CA ILE A 68 2.73 -9.80 10.48
C ILE A 68 2.21 -8.43 10.03
N PHE A 69 0.88 -8.26 9.99
CA PHE A 69 0.26 -7.00 9.60
C PHE A 69 0.58 -5.87 10.58
N LYS A 70 0.47 -6.13 11.89
CA LYS A 70 0.75 -5.15 12.95
C LYS A 70 2.20 -4.70 12.94
N VAL A 71 3.13 -5.64 12.77
CA VAL A 71 4.57 -5.35 12.63
C VAL A 71 4.85 -4.53 11.37
N ALA A 72 4.30 -4.90 10.21
CA ALA A 72 4.47 -4.14 8.98
C ALA A 72 3.93 -2.71 9.11
N THR A 73 2.76 -2.55 9.71
CA THR A 73 2.14 -1.25 9.96
C THR A 73 3.01 -0.39 10.88
N ASN A 74 3.48 -0.95 12.00
CA ASN A 74 4.34 -0.22 12.93
C ASN A 74 5.73 0.08 12.35
N THR A 75 6.23 -0.73 11.42
CA THR A 75 7.53 -0.49 10.77
C THR A 75 7.45 0.64 9.75
N VAL A 76 6.38 0.68 8.95
CA VAL A 76 6.27 1.61 7.81
C VAL A 76 5.53 2.89 8.18
N ALA A 77 4.60 2.83 9.15
CA ALA A 77 3.61 3.86 9.38
C ALA A 77 3.71 4.55 10.75
N MET A 78 4.73 4.25 11.56
CA MET A 78 4.84 4.75 12.95
C MET A 78 4.67 6.26 13.08
N HIS A 79 5.15 7.02 12.09
CA HIS A 79 5.11 8.48 12.08
C HIS A 79 4.11 9.07 11.08
N LEU A 80 3.41 8.22 10.31
CA LEU A 80 2.57 8.64 9.18
C LEU A 80 1.08 8.39 9.43
N LEU A 81 0.75 7.56 10.42
CA LEU A 81 -0.60 7.31 10.90
C LEU A 81 -0.68 7.63 12.38
N SER A 82 -1.71 8.38 12.79
CA SER A 82 -1.93 8.68 14.21
C SER A 82 -2.18 7.38 15.02
N PRO A 83 -1.91 7.38 16.33
CA PRO A 83 -2.18 6.22 17.19
C PRO A 83 -3.63 5.72 17.07
N ASP A 84 -4.61 6.61 17.21
CA ASP A 84 -6.04 6.26 17.12
C ASP A 84 -6.41 5.62 15.78
N TRP A 85 -5.82 6.12 14.69
CA TRP A 85 -6.05 5.57 13.37
C TRP A 85 -5.52 4.14 13.27
N ARG A 86 -4.32 3.89 13.78
CA ARG A 86 -3.71 2.54 13.80
C ARG A 86 -4.47 1.57 14.68
N ASP A 87 -4.94 2.01 15.84
CA ASP A 87 -5.72 1.16 16.76
C ASP A 87 -7.02 0.69 16.11
N LEU A 88 -7.70 1.59 15.39
CA LEU A 88 -8.92 1.25 14.66
C LEU A 88 -8.63 0.31 13.48
N LEU A 89 -7.51 0.52 12.77
CA LEU A 89 -7.08 -0.42 11.73
C LEU A 89 -6.78 -1.81 12.30
N PHE A 90 -6.11 -1.88 13.46
CA PHE A 90 -5.78 -3.15 14.12
C PHE A 90 -7.03 -3.89 14.56
N ARG A 91 -8.04 -3.19 15.11
CA ARG A 91 -9.33 -3.81 15.43
C ARG A 91 -10.02 -4.39 14.20
N GLN A 92 -9.96 -3.69 13.05
CA GLN A 92 -10.52 -4.22 11.80
C GLN A 92 -9.78 -5.48 11.34
N VAL A 93 -8.46 -5.55 11.47
CA VAL A 93 -7.68 -6.75 11.11
C VAL A 93 -7.93 -7.90 12.08
N ASP A 94 -8.05 -7.61 13.37
CA ASP A 94 -8.34 -8.63 14.38
C ASP A 94 -9.72 -9.25 14.15
N SER A 95 -10.73 -8.44 13.81
CA SER A 95 -12.06 -8.91 13.41
C SER A 95 -12.04 -9.63 12.07
N LEU A 96 -11.27 -9.15 11.08
CA LEU A 96 -11.18 -9.80 9.76
C LEU A 96 -10.59 -11.21 9.85
N LEU A 97 -9.64 -11.43 10.77
CA LEU A 97 -8.91 -12.69 10.91
C LEU A 97 -9.39 -13.48 12.14
N ASP A 98 -10.67 -13.39 12.46
CA ASP A 98 -11.28 -14.19 13.53
C ASP A 98 -11.39 -15.66 13.10
N ILE A 99 -10.90 -16.56 13.95
CA ILE A 99 -10.89 -18.01 13.69
C ILE A 99 -12.30 -18.58 13.61
N GLU A 100 -13.26 -18.01 14.35
CA GLU A 100 -14.64 -18.50 14.39
C GLU A 100 -15.42 -18.17 13.12
N GLU A 101 -15.02 -17.10 12.42
CA GLU A 101 -15.66 -16.62 11.18
C GLU A 101 -14.89 -17.02 9.91
N TRP A 102 -13.70 -17.60 10.04
CA TRP A 102 -12.82 -17.90 8.91
C TRP A 102 -13.17 -19.23 8.22
N ASP A 103 -13.24 -19.21 6.88
CA ASP A 103 -13.40 -20.43 6.09
C ASP A 103 -12.09 -21.23 6.05
N GLU A 104 -12.14 -22.51 6.40
CA GLU A 104 -10.96 -23.40 6.43
C GLU A 104 -10.28 -23.56 5.06
N ASN A 105 -10.99 -23.28 3.97
CA ASN A 105 -10.47 -23.33 2.59
C ASN A 105 -9.77 -22.03 2.18
N ASP A 106 -9.97 -20.93 2.92
CA ASP A 106 -9.40 -19.64 2.61
C ASP A 106 -7.98 -19.49 3.17
N LYS A 107 -7.10 -18.94 2.33
CA LYS A 107 -5.71 -18.69 2.73
C LYS A 107 -5.64 -17.47 3.65
N PRO A 108 -4.89 -17.55 4.75
CA PRO A 108 -4.55 -16.40 5.57
C PRO A 108 -3.92 -15.27 4.75
N VAL A 109 -4.08 -14.04 5.22
CA VAL A 109 -3.49 -12.87 4.58
C VAL A 109 -1.98 -13.01 4.48
N VAL A 110 -1.45 -12.89 3.26
CA VAL A 110 -0.02 -13.00 2.98
C VAL A 110 0.72 -11.67 3.24
N SER A 111 1.93 -11.76 3.79
CA SER A 111 2.73 -10.60 4.19
C SER A 111 2.98 -9.58 3.07
N GLY A 112 3.21 -10.05 1.83
CA GLY A 112 3.41 -9.18 0.67
C GLY A 112 2.17 -8.34 0.32
N SER A 113 0.97 -8.86 0.62
CA SER A 113 -0.29 -8.11 0.48
C SER A 113 -0.43 -7.07 1.60
N SER A 114 -0.12 -7.43 2.85
CA SER A 114 -0.09 -6.49 3.99
C SER A 114 0.85 -5.31 3.73
N LEU A 115 2.06 -5.57 3.25
CA LEU A 115 3.04 -4.52 2.97
C LEU A 115 2.56 -3.56 1.86
N THR A 116 2.00 -4.13 0.79
CA THR A 116 1.39 -3.37 -0.32
C THR A 116 0.24 -2.49 0.20
N PHE A 117 -0.63 -3.05 1.03
CA PHE A 117 -1.75 -2.33 1.63
C PHE A 117 -1.28 -1.13 2.47
N VAL A 118 -0.34 -1.34 3.41
CA VAL A 118 0.17 -0.26 4.27
C VAL A 118 0.83 0.84 3.44
N ARG A 119 1.66 0.48 2.45
CA ARG A 119 2.27 1.46 1.54
C ARG A 119 1.27 2.22 0.72
N MET A 120 0.23 1.55 0.23
CA MET A 120 -0.85 2.18 -0.51
C MET A 120 -1.55 3.24 0.34
N LEU A 121 -1.92 2.92 1.59
CA LEU A 121 -2.56 3.88 2.50
C LEU A 121 -1.70 5.12 2.73
N ILE A 122 -0.39 4.94 2.91
CA ILE A 122 0.55 6.03 3.13
C ILE A 122 0.71 6.86 1.85
N PHE A 123 1.03 6.21 0.74
CA PHE A 123 1.32 6.84 -0.54
C PHE A 123 0.14 7.65 -1.06
N LEU A 124 -1.06 7.07 -1.03
CA LEU A 124 -2.28 7.73 -1.48
C LEU A 124 -2.82 8.74 -0.47
N LYS A 125 -2.26 8.78 0.74
CA LYS A 125 -2.84 9.48 1.88
C LYS A 125 -4.29 9.07 2.19
N ALA A 126 -4.65 7.83 1.85
CA ALA A 126 -6.02 7.36 1.86
C ALA A 126 -6.72 7.47 3.22
N ARG A 127 -8.04 7.71 3.17
CA ARG A 127 -8.93 7.57 4.32
C ARG A 127 -8.95 6.11 4.78
N ARG A 128 -9.40 5.84 6.01
CA ARG A 128 -9.53 4.46 6.49
C ARG A 128 -10.53 3.66 5.64
N PRO A 129 -10.10 2.57 4.97
CA PRO A 129 -11.03 1.73 4.23
C PRO A 129 -11.79 0.75 5.14
N GLY A 130 -12.86 0.18 4.62
CA GLY A 130 -13.31 -1.15 5.05
C GLY A 130 -12.32 -2.21 4.58
N LEU A 131 -12.14 -3.28 5.36
CA LEU A 131 -11.21 -4.36 5.04
C LEU A 131 -11.94 -5.63 4.66
N GLY A 132 -11.31 -6.41 3.80
CA GLY A 132 -11.68 -7.78 3.49
C GLY A 132 -10.43 -8.59 3.13
N ALA A 133 -10.62 -9.89 2.94
CA ALA A 133 -9.61 -10.77 2.39
C ALA A 133 -10.22 -11.57 1.23
N THR A 134 -9.41 -11.88 0.23
CA THR A 134 -9.76 -12.86 -0.80
C THR A 134 -9.35 -14.26 -0.33
N SER A 135 -9.97 -15.29 -0.93
CA SER A 135 -9.63 -16.69 -0.66
C SER A 135 -8.17 -17.06 -0.95
N ASP A 136 -7.48 -16.28 -1.80
CA ASP A 136 -6.05 -16.42 -2.06
C ASP A 136 -5.13 -15.68 -1.08
N GLY A 137 -5.68 -15.09 -0.01
CA GLY A 137 -4.94 -14.42 1.05
C GLY A 137 -4.52 -12.99 0.72
N SER A 138 -5.21 -12.32 -0.21
CA SER A 138 -4.94 -10.90 -0.51
C SER A 138 -5.87 -9.99 0.27
N LEU A 139 -5.32 -8.92 0.85
CA LEU A 139 -6.12 -7.87 1.45
C LEU A 139 -6.92 -7.10 0.41
N VAL A 140 -8.15 -6.80 0.79
CA VAL A 140 -9.08 -5.95 0.05
C VAL A 140 -9.32 -4.69 0.89
N ALA A 141 -9.22 -3.54 0.24
CA ALA A 141 -9.55 -2.24 0.79
C ALA A 141 -10.75 -1.68 0.04
N SER A 142 -11.79 -1.24 0.74
CA SER A 142 -12.96 -0.62 0.09
C SER A 142 -13.30 0.72 0.71
N TRP A 143 -13.64 1.69 -0.13
CA TRP A 143 -14.17 2.99 0.26
C TRP A 143 -15.53 3.21 -0.41
N THR A 144 -16.42 3.86 0.34
CA THR A 144 -17.74 4.27 -0.15
C THR A 144 -17.94 5.73 0.19
N THR A 145 -18.31 6.54 -0.80
CA THR A 145 -18.64 7.96 -0.65
C THR A 145 -19.94 8.24 -1.39
N GLY A 146 -21.05 8.35 -0.66
CA GLY A 146 -22.39 8.39 -1.26
C GLY A 146 -22.65 7.13 -2.09
N ASP A 147 -23.02 7.32 -3.35
CA ASP A 147 -23.27 6.24 -4.31
C ASP A 147 -21.99 5.72 -5.00
N ASN A 148 -20.82 6.32 -4.70
CA ASN A 148 -19.55 5.97 -5.34
C ASN A 148 -18.76 4.97 -4.49
N ARG A 149 -18.21 3.94 -5.13
CA ARG A 149 -17.44 2.87 -4.47
C ARG A 149 -16.11 2.65 -5.18
N LEU A 150 -15.05 2.49 -4.38
CA LEU A 150 -13.74 2.03 -4.82
C LEU A 150 -13.36 0.79 -4.03
N THR A 151 -12.98 -0.29 -4.73
CA THR A 151 -12.45 -1.50 -4.10
C THR A 151 -11.09 -1.82 -4.71
N ILE A 152 -10.10 -2.08 -3.87
CA ILE A 152 -8.73 -2.38 -4.27
C ILE A 152 -8.28 -3.68 -3.60
N ILE A 153 -7.77 -4.61 -4.40
CA ILE A 153 -7.10 -5.83 -3.94
C ILE A 153 -5.59 -5.60 -3.99
N CYS A 154 -4.93 -5.70 -2.84
CA CYS A 154 -3.49 -5.53 -2.69
C CYS A 154 -2.76 -6.84 -3.01
N LYS A 155 -1.91 -6.84 -4.02
CA LYS A 155 -1.09 -7.99 -4.41
C LYS A 155 0.39 -7.72 -4.09
N PRO A 156 1.22 -8.77 -3.89
CA PRO A 156 2.65 -8.59 -3.61
C PRO A 156 3.36 -7.69 -4.64
N ASN A 157 4.46 -7.05 -4.18
CA ASN A 157 5.29 -6.16 -4.97
C ASN A 157 4.56 -4.89 -5.45
N ASP A 158 3.73 -4.28 -4.61
CA ASP A 158 3.05 -3.01 -4.88
C ASP A 158 2.08 -3.05 -6.09
N TRP A 159 1.62 -4.25 -6.46
CA TRP A 159 0.58 -4.43 -7.47
C TRP A 159 -0.80 -4.31 -6.84
N VAL A 160 -1.73 -3.69 -7.56
CA VAL A 160 -3.12 -3.55 -7.14
C VAL A 160 -4.06 -3.90 -8.28
N ARG A 161 -5.13 -4.63 -7.96
CA ARG A 161 -6.33 -4.71 -8.82
C ARG A 161 -7.38 -3.79 -8.24
N TRP A 162 -8.10 -3.06 -9.06
CA TRP A 162 -9.08 -2.10 -8.60
C TRP A 162 -10.37 -2.22 -9.41
N VAL A 163 -11.47 -1.90 -8.74
CA VAL A 163 -12.81 -1.75 -9.33
C VAL A 163 -13.40 -0.47 -8.76
N VAL A 164 -13.92 0.38 -9.63
CA VAL A 164 -14.61 1.62 -9.27
C VAL A 164 -16.02 1.59 -9.83
N SER A 165 -16.97 2.09 -9.05
CA SER A 165 -18.35 2.31 -9.45
C SER A 165 -18.69 3.75 -9.09
N THR A 166 -19.10 4.56 -10.05
CA THR A 166 -19.44 5.98 -9.85
C THR A 166 -20.78 6.30 -10.46
N LYS A 167 -21.60 7.07 -9.75
CA LYS A 167 -22.86 7.60 -10.27
C LYS A 167 -22.59 8.92 -10.99
N THR A 168 -23.03 9.01 -12.24
CA THR A 168 -23.00 10.19 -13.11
C THR A 168 -24.42 10.56 -13.51
N ASP A 169 -24.59 11.70 -14.18
CA ASP A 169 -25.90 12.13 -14.71
C ASP A 169 -26.48 11.13 -15.74
N ALA A 170 -25.61 10.34 -16.37
CA ALA A 170 -25.97 9.32 -17.35
C ALA A 170 -26.27 7.94 -16.72
N GLY A 171 -26.08 7.78 -15.41
CA GLY A 171 -26.34 6.53 -14.69
C GLY A 171 -25.15 6.04 -13.87
N CYS A 172 -25.03 4.73 -13.68
CA CYS A 172 -23.92 4.13 -12.97
C CYS A 172 -22.84 3.69 -13.96
N GLU A 173 -21.62 4.21 -13.80
CA GLU A 173 -20.45 3.80 -14.55
C GLU A 173 -19.56 2.90 -13.70
N THR A 174 -18.99 1.86 -14.31
CA THR A 174 -18.08 0.93 -13.64
C THR A 174 -16.83 0.73 -14.48
N ALA A 175 -15.67 0.72 -13.83
CA ALA A 175 -14.40 0.38 -14.46
C ALA A 175 -13.54 -0.48 -13.54
N ALA A 176 -12.62 -1.24 -14.14
CA ALA A 176 -11.70 -2.09 -13.41
C ALA A 176 -10.35 -2.15 -14.12
N GLY A 177 -9.30 -2.44 -13.36
CA GLY A 177 -7.97 -2.59 -13.92
C GLY A 177 -6.95 -3.13 -12.94
N GLN A 178 -5.71 -3.21 -13.40
CA GLN A 178 -4.56 -3.60 -12.61
C GLN A 178 -3.41 -2.64 -12.87
N THR A 179 -2.74 -2.18 -11.82
CA THR A 179 -1.60 -1.26 -11.94
C THR A 179 -0.68 -1.35 -10.73
N LYS A 180 0.43 -0.62 -10.73
CA LYS A 180 1.24 -0.40 -9.53
C LYS A 180 0.64 0.72 -8.68
N ILE A 181 0.81 0.68 -7.36
CA ILE A 181 0.37 1.74 -6.44
C ILE A 181 0.79 3.13 -6.96
N ALA A 182 2.02 3.27 -7.45
CA ALA A 182 2.56 4.54 -7.95
C ALA A 182 1.77 5.15 -9.13
N ARG A 183 1.12 4.32 -9.95
CA ARG A 183 0.31 4.78 -11.10
C ARG A 183 -1.18 4.89 -10.78
N LEU A 184 -1.60 4.40 -9.61
CA LEU A 184 -3.01 4.34 -9.25
C LEU A 184 -3.70 5.72 -9.22
N PRO A 185 -3.08 6.81 -8.71
CA PRO A 185 -3.70 8.14 -8.77
C PRO A 185 -4.02 8.61 -10.19
N ILE A 186 -3.11 8.34 -11.14
CA ILE A 186 -3.25 8.73 -12.55
C ILE A 186 -4.39 7.91 -13.20
N VAL A 187 -4.42 6.60 -12.94
CA VAL A 187 -5.44 5.73 -13.52
C VAL A 187 -6.84 6.05 -12.99
N LEU A 188 -6.95 6.51 -11.75
CA LEU A 188 -8.23 6.85 -11.14
C LEU A 188 -8.65 8.31 -11.37
N GLU A 189 -7.86 9.12 -12.08
CA GLU A 189 -8.09 10.56 -12.26
C GLU A 189 -9.49 10.87 -12.81
N ALA A 190 -9.95 10.09 -13.79
CA ALA A 190 -11.28 10.22 -14.40
C ALA A 190 -12.44 10.03 -13.41
N TYR A 191 -12.19 9.45 -12.22
CA TYR A 191 -13.20 9.14 -11.21
C TYR A 191 -13.08 10.01 -9.96
N ASN A 192 -12.37 11.14 -10.02
CA ASN A 192 -12.14 12.06 -8.90
C ASN A 192 -11.66 11.34 -7.61
N PRO A 193 -10.41 10.83 -7.60
CA PRO A 193 -9.95 9.92 -6.56
C PRO A 193 -9.85 10.55 -5.16
N GLN A 194 -9.84 11.88 -5.06
CA GLN A 194 -9.78 12.62 -3.80
C GLN A 194 -10.96 12.28 -2.87
N GLN A 195 -12.11 11.90 -3.43
CA GLN A 195 -13.27 11.48 -2.64
C GLN A 195 -13.01 10.26 -1.73
N TRP A 196 -11.99 9.46 -2.03
CA TRP A 196 -11.56 8.32 -1.20
C TRP A 196 -10.21 8.55 -0.54
N PHE A 197 -9.38 9.44 -1.10
CA PHE A 197 -7.99 9.62 -0.68
C PHE A 197 -7.72 10.83 0.20
N SER A 198 -8.64 11.79 0.30
CA SER A 198 -8.48 12.93 1.20
C SER A 198 -9.11 12.65 2.56
N ASP A 199 -8.31 12.42 3.61
CA ASP A 199 -8.77 12.67 4.97
C ASP A 199 -8.34 14.09 5.34
N GLY A 200 -9.29 15.00 5.52
CA GLY A 200 -9.06 16.35 6.04
C GLY A 200 -8.64 16.39 7.51
N GLY A 201 -8.00 15.33 8.02
CA GLY A 201 -7.73 15.12 9.44
C GLY A 201 -6.70 14.04 9.73
N ARG A 202 -5.61 14.00 8.95
CA ARG A 202 -4.36 13.38 9.40
C ARG A 202 -3.55 14.37 10.21
#